data_AF-A0A8B6DQU3-F1
#
_entry.id   AF-A0A8B6DQU3-F1
#
_cell.length_a   1.000
_cell.length_b   1.000
_cell.length_c   1.000
_cell.angle_alpha   90.00
_cell.angle_beta   90.00
_cell.angle_gamma   90.00
#
_symmetry.space_group_name_H-M   'P 1'
#
loop_
_entity.id
_entity.type
_entity.pdbx_description
1 polymer ?
#
loop_
_entity_poly.entity_id
_entity_poly.type
_entity_poly.pdbx_seq_one_letter_code
_entity_poly.pdbx_strand_id
1 'polypeptide(L)'
;MEYTENCSILCYSRTCFLTTGLTAFFTLTTIAAVGVLVWREVFVHRTTTINTITINTDTNITKDNLIKRFPAIFKMYENRINFQNLVLQGAIFLQPVNQTFDDGKTCSFSCNDNNRTTFNRQKRATTNDVFHACCVSNVNFISPDKMHNILMVQKELVHLNKFRQVFKNDNCSQAVGCTGCTCMHQMDLVTAVVYKQGFNKNNANSIDQMEIDLFYMPGCCKCVNGQTN
;
A
#
# COMPACT_ATOMS: atom_id res chain seq x y z
N MET A 1 44.95 -2.74 69.54
CA MET A 1 43.80 -1.88 69.17
C MET A 1 43.77 -1.90 67.66
N GLU A 2 42.75 -2.32 66.92
CA GLU A 2 41.34 -2.61 67.18
C GLU A 2 40.95 -3.80 66.30
N TYR A 3 40.10 -4.67 66.83
CA TYR A 3 39.33 -5.64 66.06
C TYR A 3 38.14 -4.90 65.42
N THR A 4 37.93 -5.03 64.11
CA THR A 4 36.65 -4.71 63.48
C THR A 4 36.22 -5.84 62.53
N GLU A 5 35.37 -6.70 63.11
CA GLU A 5 34.10 -7.20 62.56
C GLU A 5 34.00 -7.54 61.06
N ASN A 6 34.31 -8.80 60.75
CA ASN A 6 33.68 -9.52 59.63
C ASN A 6 32.40 -10.19 60.12
N CYS A 7 31.24 -9.56 59.95
CA CYS A 7 29.95 -10.18 60.25
C CYS A 7 28.88 -9.78 59.23
N SER A 8 28.87 -10.42 58.06
CA SER A 8 27.75 -10.33 57.09
C SER A 8 27.85 -11.32 55.91
N ILE A 9 28.15 -12.61 56.15
CA ILE A 9 28.24 -13.62 55.05
C ILE A 9 27.28 -14.82 55.22
N LEU A 10 26.53 -14.95 56.32
CA LEU A 10 25.79 -16.21 56.58
C LEU A 10 24.26 -16.18 56.41
N CYS A 11 23.65 -15.06 56.04
CA CYS A 11 22.20 -15.00 55.73
C CYS A 11 21.84 -15.20 54.25
N TYR A 12 22.78 -15.68 53.42
CA TYR A 12 22.56 -15.88 51.97
C TYR A 12 22.22 -17.31 51.55
N SER A 13 22.26 -18.29 52.46
CA SER A 13 22.17 -19.69 52.05
C SER A 13 20.75 -20.08 51.58
N ARG A 14 19.71 -19.87 52.40
CA ARG A 14 18.37 -20.41 52.08
C ARG A 14 17.62 -19.66 50.97
N THR A 15 17.78 -18.34 50.88
CA THR A 15 17.14 -17.51 49.85
C THR A 15 17.82 -17.64 48.49
N CYS A 16 19.13 -17.90 48.43
CA CYS A 16 19.81 -18.21 47.16
C CYS A 16 19.39 -19.55 46.57
N PHE A 17 19.19 -20.59 47.37
CA PHE A 17 18.75 -21.89 46.84
C PHE A 17 17.33 -21.83 46.26
N LEU A 18 16.43 -21.07 46.89
CA LEU A 18 15.06 -20.92 46.39
C LEU A 18 14.99 -20.11 45.09
N THR A 19 15.77 -19.04 44.97
CA THR A 19 15.81 -18.19 43.78
C THR A 19 16.49 -18.86 42.59
N THR A 20 17.59 -19.59 42.83
CA THR A 20 18.25 -20.39 41.78
C THR A 20 17.37 -21.57 41.33
N GLY A 21 16.66 -22.23 42.24
CA GLY A 21 15.70 -23.28 41.89
C GLY A 21 14.54 -22.77 41.03
N LEU A 22 13.93 -21.63 41.42
CA LEU A 22 12.83 -21.03 40.66
C LEU A 22 13.27 -20.57 39.27
N THR A 23 14.44 -19.92 39.14
CA THR A 23 14.95 -19.46 37.84
C THR A 23 15.27 -20.63 36.89
N ALA A 24 15.82 -21.73 37.39
CA ALA A 24 16.02 -22.95 36.60
C ALA A 24 14.68 -23.55 36.13
N PHE A 25 13.66 -23.55 36.97
CA PHE A 25 12.33 -24.05 36.61
C PHE A 25 11.65 -23.17 35.53
N PHE A 26 11.70 -21.84 35.67
CA PHE A 26 11.12 -20.93 34.68
C PHE A 26 11.83 -20.98 33.33
N THR A 27 13.16 -21.12 33.32
CA THR A 27 13.91 -21.24 32.06
C THR A 27 13.59 -22.54 31.33
N LEU A 28 13.53 -23.67 32.03
CA LEU A 28 13.15 -24.97 31.44
C LEU A 28 11.73 -24.97 30.89
N THR A 29 10.77 -24.42 31.63
CA THR A 29 9.37 -24.34 31.18
C THR A 29 9.20 -23.42 29.97
N THR A 30 9.94 -22.30 29.92
CA THR A 30 9.93 -21.39 28.77
C THR A 30 10.50 -22.05 27.52
N ILE A 31 11.63 -22.76 27.63
CA ILE A 31 12.23 -23.50 26.51
C ILE A 31 11.26 -24.57 25.98
N ALA A 32 10.61 -25.32 26.88
CA ALA A 32 9.61 -26.32 26.49
C ALA A 32 8.41 -25.68 25.78
N ALA A 33 7.88 -24.56 26.30
CA ALA A 33 6.75 -23.86 25.69
C ALA A 33 7.08 -23.33 24.29
N VAL A 34 8.24 -22.69 24.12
CA VAL A 34 8.73 -22.22 22.81
C VAL A 34 8.93 -23.41 21.86
N GLY A 35 9.51 -24.51 22.34
CA GLY A 35 9.68 -25.73 21.55
C GLY A 35 8.34 -26.30 21.05
N VAL A 36 7.29 -26.31 21.88
CA VAL A 36 5.94 -26.74 21.49
C VAL A 36 5.31 -25.79 20.48
N LEU A 37 5.48 -24.48 20.62
CA LEU A 37 4.97 -23.49 19.67
C LEU A 37 5.65 -23.63 18.30
N VAL A 38 6.98 -23.73 18.28
CA VAL A 38 7.75 -23.95 17.05
C VAL A 38 7.38 -25.29 16.42
N TRP A 39 7.23 -26.36 17.21
CA TRP A 39 6.81 -27.66 16.69
C TRP A 39 5.39 -27.62 16.11
N ARG A 40 4.44 -26.91 16.75
CA ARG A 40 3.10 -26.72 16.19
C ARG A 40 3.14 -25.95 14.87
N GLU A 41 3.79 -24.81 14.82
CA GLU A 41 3.91 -23.98 13.62
C GLU A 41 4.62 -24.72 12.48
N VAL A 42 5.78 -25.33 12.75
CA VAL A 42 6.60 -25.95 11.71
C VAL A 42 6.04 -27.30 11.28
N PHE A 43 5.60 -28.13 12.23
CA PHE A 43 5.29 -29.53 11.97
C PHE A 43 3.82 -29.76 11.65
N VAL A 44 2.86 -29.12 12.32
CA VAL A 44 1.43 -29.28 11.99
C VAL A 44 1.12 -28.67 10.62
N HIS A 45 1.73 -27.54 10.25
CA HIS A 45 1.61 -27.04 8.88
C HIS A 45 2.28 -27.94 7.84
N ARG A 46 3.37 -28.67 8.18
CA ARG A 46 4.03 -29.61 7.27
C ARG A 46 3.34 -30.97 7.15
N THR A 47 2.78 -31.54 8.22
CA THR A 47 2.21 -32.89 8.15
C THR A 47 0.82 -32.90 7.52
N THR A 48 0.06 -31.81 7.66
CA THR A 48 -1.20 -31.64 6.93
C THR A 48 -0.98 -31.47 5.41
N THR A 49 0.24 -31.19 4.96
CA THR A 49 0.59 -31.09 3.53
C THR A 49 1.07 -32.42 2.92
N ILE A 50 1.44 -33.42 3.70
CA ILE A 50 2.15 -34.62 3.17
C ILE A 50 1.23 -35.84 2.98
N ASN A 51 0.13 -36.00 3.75
CA ASN A 51 -0.62 -37.27 3.75
C ASN A 51 -2.06 -37.22 3.22
N THR A 52 -2.60 -36.07 2.80
CA THR A 52 -4.00 -35.96 2.34
C THR A 52 -4.20 -35.18 1.05
N ILE A 53 -3.14 -34.89 0.30
CA ILE A 53 -3.36 -34.35 -1.03
C ILE A 53 -2.26 -34.78 -2.01
N THR A 54 -2.55 -35.86 -2.76
CA THR A 54 -2.41 -35.80 -4.22
C THR A 54 -3.24 -34.60 -4.68
N ILE A 55 -2.74 -33.37 -4.45
CA ILE A 55 -3.24 -32.24 -5.21
C ILE A 55 -2.75 -32.61 -6.60
N ASN A 56 -3.66 -33.05 -7.47
CA ASN A 56 -3.54 -32.59 -8.84
C ASN A 56 -3.55 -31.07 -8.72
N THR A 57 -2.39 -30.48 -8.45
CA THR A 57 -2.16 -29.07 -8.70
C THR A 57 -2.31 -29.02 -10.19
N ASP A 58 -3.54 -28.80 -10.65
CA ASP A 58 -3.79 -28.36 -11.99
C ASP A 58 -3.03 -27.05 -12.10
N THR A 59 -1.76 -27.16 -12.49
CA THR A 59 -0.84 -26.04 -12.69
C THR A 59 -1.33 -25.19 -13.85
N ASN A 60 -2.23 -25.74 -14.66
CA ASN A 60 -2.98 -25.07 -15.70
C ASN A 60 -3.57 -23.75 -15.18
N ILE A 61 -3.41 -22.75 -16.02
CA ILE A 61 -3.89 -21.40 -15.80
C ILE A 61 -5.41 -21.39 -15.95
N THR A 62 -6.10 -21.64 -14.85
CA THR A 62 -7.55 -21.49 -14.72
C THR A 62 -7.86 -20.29 -13.84
N LYS A 63 -9.06 -19.72 -14.03
CA LYS A 63 -9.57 -18.63 -13.20
C LYS A 63 -9.51 -18.98 -11.70
N ASP A 64 -9.98 -20.17 -11.35
CA ASP A 64 -10.12 -20.58 -9.95
C ASP A 64 -8.75 -20.75 -9.28
N ASN A 65 -7.77 -21.29 -10.02
CA ASN A 65 -6.41 -21.41 -9.51
C ASN A 65 -5.73 -20.05 -9.38
N LEU A 66 -5.98 -19.11 -10.30
CA LEU A 66 -5.46 -17.74 -10.22
C LEU A 66 -6.05 -16.96 -9.05
N ILE A 67 -7.37 -17.05 -8.81
CA ILE A 67 -8.02 -16.40 -7.66
C ILE A 67 -7.54 -17.04 -6.35
N LYS A 68 -7.40 -18.36 -6.30
CA LYS A 68 -6.88 -19.07 -5.12
C LYS A 68 -5.44 -18.67 -4.79
N ARG A 69 -4.60 -18.48 -5.81
CA ARG A 69 -3.19 -18.08 -5.63
C ARG A 69 -3.03 -16.59 -5.35
N PHE A 70 -3.88 -15.74 -5.94
CA PHE A 70 -3.80 -14.28 -5.87
C PHE A 70 -5.17 -13.62 -5.54
N PRO A 71 -5.72 -13.88 -4.34
CA PRO A 71 -7.10 -13.51 -4.01
C PRO A 71 -7.39 -12.01 -3.97
N ALA A 72 -6.35 -11.16 -3.80
CA ALA A 72 -6.51 -9.71 -3.65
C ALA A 72 -6.38 -8.92 -4.98
N ILE A 73 -5.91 -9.54 -6.06
CA ILE A 73 -5.48 -8.81 -7.28
C ILE A 73 -6.56 -8.85 -8.37
N PHE A 74 -7.26 -9.98 -8.51
CA PHE A 74 -8.29 -10.13 -9.55
C PHE A 74 -9.66 -9.73 -9.03
N LYS A 75 -10.25 -8.67 -9.60
CA LYS A 75 -11.64 -8.28 -9.38
C LYS A 75 -12.49 -8.72 -10.59
N MET A 76 -13.68 -9.27 -10.35
CA MET A 76 -14.59 -9.65 -11.44
C MET A 76 -15.10 -8.41 -12.21
N TYR A 77 -15.30 -8.54 -13.52
CA TYR A 77 -15.82 -7.48 -14.38
C TYR A 77 -17.22 -6.98 -13.96
N GLU A 78 -18.08 -7.84 -13.42
CA GLU A 78 -19.41 -7.44 -12.91
C GLU A 78 -19.30 -6.51 -11.70
N ASN A 79 -18.28 -6.71 -10.85
CA ASN A 79 -17.99 -5.79 -9.76
C ASN A 79 -17.49 -4.42 -10.27
N ARG A 80 -16.98 -4.33 -11.51
CA ARG A 80 -16.59 -3.06 -12.13
C ARG A 80 -17.80 -2.19 -12.44
N ILE A 81 -18.87 -2.78 -12.99
CA ILE A 81 -20.10 -2.02 -13.33
C ILE A 81 -20.73 -1.50 -12.03
N ASN A 82 -20.80 -2.32 -10.99
CA ASN A 82 -21.32 -1.87 -9.69
C ASN A 82 -20.40 -0.84 -9.02
N PHE A 83 -19.08 -0.96 -9.11
CA PHE A 83 -18.16 0.02 -8.53
C PHE A 83 -18.16 1.35 -9.31
N GLN A 84 -18.18 1.31 -10.65
CA GLN A 84 -18.34 2.50 -11.48
C GLN A 84 -19.71 3.13 -11.28
N ASN A 85 -20.79 2.34 -11.20
CA ASN A 85 -22.12 2.85 -10.93
C ASN A 85 -22.25 3.42 -9.52
N LEU A 86 -21.58 2.86 -8.50
CA LEU A 86 -21.53 3.45 -7.16
C LEU A 86 -20.73 4.77 -7.14
N VAL A 87 -19.67 4.87 -7.93
CA VAL A 87 -18.92 6.13 -8.13
C VAL A 87 -19.76 7.15 -8.92
N LEU A 88 -20.59 6.70 -9.87
CA LEU A 88 -21.47 7.55 -10.70
C LEU A 88 -22.79 7.93 -10.00
N GLN A 89 -23.30 7.11 -9.07
CA GLN A 89 -24.57 7.32 -8.37
C GLN A 89 -24.43 8.14 -7.07
N GLY A 90 -23.23 8.64 -6.75
CA GLY A 90 -23.03 9.52 -5.60
C GLY A 90 -21.72 10.32 -5.63
N ALA A 91 -21.83 11.56 -6.14
CA ALA A 91 -21.05 12.74 -5.72
C ALA A 91 -19.74 13.17 -6.41
N ILE A 92 -19.41 12.82 -7.65
CA ILE A 92 -18.42 13.60 -8.42
C ILE A 92 -18.83 13.67 -9.90
N PHE A 93 -19.25 14.87 -10.34
CA PHE A 93 -19.38 15.21 -11.75
C PHE A 93 -18.01 15.11 -12.42
N LEU A 94 -17.88 14.28 -13.46
CA LEU A 94 -16.74 14.30 -14.38
C LEU A 94 -17.25 14.32 -15.82
N GLN A 95 -17.03 15.45 -16.47
CA GLN A 95 -17.14 15.67 -17.91
C GLN A 95 -15.77 16.23 -18.37
N PRO A 96 -15.22 15.85 -19.53
CA PRO A 96 -13.82 16.13 -19.83
C PRO A 96 -13.58 17.37 -20.75
N VAL A 97 -12.33 17.85 -20.72
CA VAL A 97 -11.53 18.52 -21.79
C VAL A 97 -11.57 20.07 -21.91
N ASN A 98 -10.37 20.67 -22.07
CA ASN A 98 -10.03 22.01 -22.61
C ASN A 98 -10.69 23.28 -22.05
N GLN A 99 -11.44 23.20 -20.96
CA GLN A 99 -12.02 24.39 -20.37
C GLN A 99 -11.20 24.82 -19.16
N THR A 100 -10.56 25.98 -19.31
CA THR A 100 -10.44 26.89 -18.18
C THR A 100 -11.82 27.00 -17.53
N PHE A 101 -11.95 26.59 -16.27
CA PHE A 101 -13.10 26.99 -15.46
C PHE A 101 -13.02 28.51 -15.30
N ASP A 102 -13.73 29.23 -16.15
CA ASP A 102 -13.96 30.66 -16.05
C ASP A 102 -15.19 30.86 -15.16
N ASP A 103 -15.12 30.36 -13.92
CA ASP A 103 -15.93 30.95 -12.88
C ASP A 103 -15.27 32.31 -12.68
N GLY A 104 -15.93 33.39 -13.13
CA GLY A 104 -15.43 34.78 -13.22
C GLY A 104 -14.94 35.41 -11.91
N LYS A 105 -14.56 34.60 -10.94
CA LYS A 105 -13.69 34.89 -9.82
C LYS A 105 -12.29 34.40 -10.18
N THR A 106 -11.62 35.19 -11.01
CA THR A 106 -10.16 35.16 -11.08
C THR A 106 -9.61 35.11 -9.66
N CYS A 107 -8.85 34.08 -9.31
CA CYS A 107 -7.96 34.13 -8.16
C CYS A 107 -6.83 35.10 -8.49
N SER A 108 -7.13 36.40 -8.57
CA SER A 108 -6.13 37.44 -8.71
C SER A 108 -5.41 37.54 -7.37
N PHE A 109 -4.33 36.78 -7.22
CA PHE A 109 -3.31 37.06 -6.21
C PHE A 109 -2.54 38.29 -6.67
N SER A 110 -3.14 39.47 -6.47
CA SER A 110 -2.42 40.73 -6.44
C SER A 110 -1.66 40.78 -5.11
N CYS A 111 -0.43 40.28 -5.09
CA CYS A 111 0.52 40.65 -4.05
C CYS A 111 0.84 42.13 -4.25
N ASN A 112 0.17 43.00 -3.48
CA ASN A 112 0.54 44.40 -3.41
C ASN A 112 1.77 44.48 -2.49
N ASP A 113 2.96 44.49 -3.09
CA ASP A 113 4.28 44.35 -2.43
C ASP A 113 4.70 45.53 -1.54
N ASN A 114 3.79 46.44 -1.19
CA ASN A 114 4.16 47.71 -0.59
C ASN A 114 4.15 47.76 0.94
N ASN A 115 3.99 46.63 1.66
CA ASN A 115 4.18 46.66 3.11
C ASN A 115 4.77 45.35 3.68
N ARG A 116 6.09 45.37 3.86
CA ARG A 116 6.82 44.49 4.79
C ARG A 116 6.30 44.70 6.21
N THR A 117 5.48 43.80 6.72
CA THR A 117 5.37 43.56 8.16
C THR A 117 5.27 42.06 8.41
N THR A 118 6.21 41.55 9.22
CA THR A 118 6.18 40.31 10.02
C THR A 118 5.27 39.19 9.52
N PHE A 119 5.89 38.09 9.05
CA PHE A 119 5.24 36.81 8.71
C PHE A 119 4.57 36.17 9.94
N ASN A 120 3.43 36.70 10.35
CA ASN A 120 2.43 35.93 11.07
C ASN A 120 1.75 35.03 10.03
N ARG A 121 1.93 33.72 10.18
CA ARG A 121 1.24 32.69 9.39
C ARG A 121 -0.25 32.77 9.73
N GLN A 122 -0.96 33.74 9.16
CA GLN A 122 -2.41 33.85 9.30
C GLN A 122 -3.01 32.63 8.60
N LYS A 123 -3.53 31.68 9.39
CA LYS A 123 -4.56 30.76 8.91
C LYS A 123 -5.74 31.65 8.48
N ARG A 124 -5.90 31.85 7.17
CA ARG A 124 -7.09 32.50 6.63
C ARG A 124 -8.30 31.63 6.98
N ALA A 125 -9.16 32.13 7.86
CA ALA A 125 -10.50 31.61 8.03
C ALA A 125 -11.29 32.02 6.78
N THR A 126 -11.44 31.10 5.83
CA THR A 126 -12.34 31.27 4.69
C THR A 126 -13.77 31.16 5.21
N THR A 127 -14.53 32.25 5.16
CA THR A 127 -15.96 32.31 5.54
C THR A 127 -16.89 31.67 4.50
N ASN A 128 -16.34 31.12 3.42
CA ASN A 128 -17.05 30.29 2.46
C ASN A 128 -16.48 28.87 2.56
N ASP A 129 -17.31 27.89 2.95
CA ASP A 129 -16.99 26.45 2.99
C ASP A 129 -16.68 25.83 1.61
N VAL A 130 -16.51 26.66 0.58
CA VAL A 130 -16.08 26.20 -0.74
C VAL A 130 -14.57 26.02 -0.66
N PHE A 131 -14.12 24.79 -0.41
CA PHE A 131 -12.72 24.42 -0.51
C PHE A 131 -12.21 24.68 -1.94
N HIS A 132 -11.46 25.75 -2.15
CA HIS A 132 -10.81 26.02 -3.44
C HIS A 132 -9.52 25.20 -3.50
N ALA A 133 -9.64 23.91 -3.80
CA ALA A 133 -8.47 23.07 -4.05
C ALA A 133 -7.84 23.49 -5.39
N CYS A 134 -6.60 23.99 -5.36
CA CYS A 134 -5.86 24.34 -6.58
C CYS A 134 -5.62 23.15 -7.51
N CYS A 135 -5.59 21.93 -6.95
CA CYS A 135 -5.37 20.71 -7.69
C CYS A 135 -6.55 19.78 -7.52
N VAL A 136 -7.05 19.27 -8.63
CA VAL A 136 -8.17 18.32 -8.69
C VAL A 136 -7.67 17.01 -9.27
N SER A 137 -8.01 15.92 -8.57
CA SER A 137 -7.66 14.54 -8.98
C SER A 137 -8.87 13.90 -9.67
N ASN A 138 -8.74 13.65 -10.97
CA ASN A 138 -9.78 12.99 -11.74
C ASN A 138 -9.52 11.49 -11.75
N VAL A 139 -10.30 10.75 -10.97
CA VAL A 139 -10.13 9.30 -10.84
C VAL A 139 -10.63 8.60 -12.10
N ASN A 140 -9.77 7.79 -12.71
CA ASN A 140 -10.12 6.85 -13.76
C ASN A 140 -9.60 5.44 -13.42
N PHE A 141 -10.08 4.46 -14.18
CA PHE A 141 -9.69 3.07 -14.01
C PHE A 141 -9.18 2.53 -15.33
N ILE A 142 -7.95 2.05 -15.33
CA ILE A 142 -7.28 1.52 -16.52
C ILE A 142 -6.96 0.04 -16.36
N SER A 143 -6.80 -0.65 -17.47
CA SER A 143 -6.42 -2.07 -17.51
C SER A 143 -5.46 -2.30 -18.68
N PRO A 144 -4.19 -1.87 -18.54
CA PRO A 144 -3.21 -1.98 -19.60
C PRO A 144 -2.76 -3.44 -19.80
N ASP A 145 -2.30 -3.78 -21.00
CA ASP A 145 -1.72 -5.10 -21.27
C ASP A 145 -0.26 -5.20 -20.80
N LYS A 146 0.45 -4.07 -20.78
CA LYS A 146 1.85 -3.97 -20.36
C LYS A 146 2.06 -2.75 -19.47
N MET A 147 2.99 -2.86 -18.53
CA MET A 147 3.35 -1.76 -17.64
C MET A 147 4.83 -1.84 -17.23
N HIS A 148 5.44 -0.70 -16.91
CA HIS A 148 6.82 -0.66 -16.39
C HIS A 148 6.81 -0.83 -14.88
N ASN A 149 7.55 -1.82 -14.38
CA ASN A 149 7.70 -2.03 -12.95
C ASN A 149 8.60 -0.96 -12.30
N ILE A 150 8.83 -1.05 -10.98
CA ILE A 150 9.71 -0.12 -10.24
C ILE A 150 11.16 -0.08 -10.76
N LEU A 151 11.60 -1.10 -11.50
CA LEU A 151 12.92 -1.19 -12.13
C LEU A 151 12.92 -0.66 -13.58
N MET A 152 11.82 -0.05 -14.02
CA MET A 152 11.61 0.43 -15.39
C MET A 152 11.69 -0.67 -16.46
N VAL A 153 11.47 -1.93 -16.07
CA VAL A 153 11.37 -3.06 -17.00
C VAL A 153 9.92 -3.22 -17.41
N GLN A 154 9.66 -3.24 -18.72
CA GLN A 154 8.31 -3.48 -19.24
C GLN A 154 7.91 -4.95 -19.01
N LYS A 155 6.82 -5.14 -18.27
CA LYS A 155 6.23 -6.44 -17.95
C LYS A 155 4.84 -6.56 -18.60
N GLU A 156 4.48 -7.77 -19.01
CA GLU A 156 3.15 -8.09 -19.53
C GLU A 156 2.25 -8.58 -18.39
N LEU A 157 1.09 -7.94 -18.26
CA LEU A 157 0.11 -8.24 -17.22
C LEU A 157 -0.68 -9.50 -17.58
N VAL A 158 -0.93 -10.36 -16.59
CA VAL A 158 -1.74 -11.55 -16.80
C VAL A 158 -3.21 -11.17 -16.96
N HIS A 159 -3.78 -11.47 -18.13
CA HIS A 159 -5.20 -11.27 -18.45
C HIS A 159 -5.81 -12.60 -18.90
N LEU A 160 -6.91 -13.02 -18.28
CA LEU A 160 -7.65 -14.22 -18.68
C LEU A 160 -8.99 -13.86 -19.29
N ASN A 161 -9.16 -13.91 -20.62
CA ASN A 161 -10.44 -13.68 -21.30
C ASN A 161 -11.26 -12.49 -20.73
N LYS A 162 -12.19 -12.76 -19.79
CA LYS A 162 -13.07 -11.78 -19.11
C LYS A 162 -12.53 -11.22 -17.78
N PHE A 163 -11.42 -11.75 -17.26
CA PHE A 163 -10.74 -11.32 -16.04
C PHE A 163 -9.52 -10.50 -16.41
N ARG A 164 -9.59 -9.23 -16.03
CA ARG A 164 -8.49 -8.29 -16.20
C ARG A 164 -8.14 -7.67 -14.87
N GLN A 165 -6.88 -7.28 -14.74
CA GLN A 165 -6.42 -6.48 -13.61
C GLN A 165 -6.73 -5.02 -13.89
N VAL A 166 -7.41 -4.37 -12.94
CA VAL A 166 -7.87 -2.98 -13.08
C VAL A 166 -7.19 -2.15 -12.01
N PHE A 167 -6.57 -1.06 -12.45
CA PHE A 167 -5.83 -0.16 -11.59
C PHE A 167 -6.54 1.18 -11.53
N LYS A 168 -6.60 1.75 -10.32
CA LYS A 168 -6.99 3.15 -10.13
C LYS A 168 -5.86 4.02 -10.68
N ASN A 169 -6.20 5.01 -11.48
CA ASN A 169 -5.27 5.97 -12.04
C ASN A 169 -5.91 7.36 -11.94
N ASP A 170 -5.22 8.28 -11.29
CA ASP A 170 -5.71 9.63 -11.10
C ASP A 170 -5.02 10.54 -12.11
N ASN A 171 -5.78 11.43 -12.76
CA ASN A 171 -5.25 12.46 -13.65
C ASN A 171 -5.29 13.82 -12.95
N CYS A 172 -4.22 14.62 -13.05
CA CYS A 172 -4.17 15.93 -12.43
C CYS A 172 -4.68 17.05 -13.32
N SER A 173 -5.41 17.95 -12.67
CA SER A 173 -5.87 19.21 -13.25
C SER A 173 -5.64 20.35 -12.25
N GLN A 174 -5.32 21.52 -12.77
CA GLN A 174 -5.07 22.73 -11.99
C GLN A 174 -6.20 23.72 -12.20
N ALA A 175 -6.71 24.28 -11.11
CA ALA A 175 -7.73 25.32 -11.15
C ALA A 175 -7.17 26.60 -11.80
N VAL A 176 -8.01 27.24 -12.64
CA VAL A 176 -7.64 28.48 -13.33
C VAL A 176 -7.34 29.58 -12.32
N GLY A 177 -6.28 30.35 -12.57
CA GLY A 177 -5.86 31.43 -11.68
C GLY A 177 -5.13 30.98 -10.42
N CYS A 178 -4.95 29.67 -10.18
CA CYS A 178 -4.05 29.25 -9.12
C CYS A 178 -2.59 29.38 -9.58
N THR A 179 -1.87 30.38 -9.07
CA THR A 179 -0.45 30.63 -9.37
C THR A 179 0.48 30.26 -8.22
N GLY A 180 -0.05 29.96 -7.04
CA GLY A 180 0.74 29.70 -5.82
C GLY A 180 1.36 28.30 -5.74
N CYS A 181 1.00 27.38 -6.63
CA CYS A 181 1.58 26.05 -6.66
C CYS A 181 1.49 25.39 -8.04
N THR A 182 2.29 24.33 -8.21
CA THR A 182 2.22 23.42 -9.35
C THR A 182 1.57 22.12 -8.90
N CYS A 183 0.57 21.65 -9.65
CA CYS A 183 -0.08 20.37 -9.37
C CYS A 183 0.77 19.20 -9.88
N MET A 184 1.13 18.29 -8.98
CA MET A 184 1.92 17.10 -9.30
C MET A 184 1.19 15.83 -8.83
N HIS A 185 1.43 14.73 -9.51
CA HIS A 185 0.96 13.41 -9.07
C HIS A 185 1.77 12.93 -7.86
N GLN A 186 1.06 12.46 -6.84
CA GLN A 186 1.64 11.48 -5.94
C GLN A 186 1.72 10.14 -6.68
N MET A 187 2.87 9.48 -6.65
CA MET A 187 2.99 8.12 -7.18
C MET A 187 2.62 7.12 -6.08
N ASP A 188 1.69 6.22 -6.39
CA ASP A 188 1.31 5.11 -5.52
C ASP A 188 1.94 3.81 -6.02
N LEU A 189 2.33 2.94 -5.09
CA LEU A 189 2.81 1.60 -5.40
C LEU A 189 1.63 0.64 -5.46
N VAL A 190 1.48 -0.05 -6.58
CA VAL A 190 0.46 -1.08 -6.76
C VAL A 190 1.12 -2.42 -7.09
N THR A 191 0.49 -3.51 -6.65
CA THR A 191 0.89 -4.88 -7.01
C THR A 191 0.07 -5.37 -8.19
N ALA A 192 0.72 -6.11 -9.09
CA ALA A 192 0.04 -6.78 -10.19
C ALA A 192 0.66 -8.15 -10.47
N VAL A 193 -0.15 -9.07 -11.00
CA VAL A 193 0.31 -10.36 -11.49
C VAL A 193 0.80 -10.20 -12.92
N VAL A 194 2.05 -10.57 -13.17
CA VAL A 194 2.68 -10.50 -14.49
C VAL A 194 3.26 -11.85 -14.89
N TYR A 195 3.54 -12.01 -16.17
CA TYR A 195 4.30 -13.16 -16.65
C TYR A 195 5.77 -13.02 -16.24
N LYS A 196 6.39 -14.12 -15.82
CA LYS A 196 7.84 -14.18 -15.58
C LYS A 196 8.60 -13.89 -16.87
N GLN A 197 9.86 -13.46 -16.74
CA GLN A 197 10.71 -13.18 -17.89
C GLN A 197 10.82 -14.40 -18.83
N GLY A 198 10.63 -14.18 -20.13
CA GLY A 198 10.60 -15.24 -21.15
C GLY A 198 9.22 -15.85 -21.38
N PHE A 199 8.24 -15.55 -20.52
CA PHE A 199 6.85 -15.97 -20.68
C PHE A 199 5.95 -14.79 -21.07
N ASN A 200 4.85 -15.11 -21.77
CA ASN A 200 3.83 -14.20 -22.24
C ASN A 200 2.48 -14.94 -22.32
N LYS A 201 1.44 -14.25 -22.76
CA LYS A 201 0.10 -14.81 -22.90
C LYS A 201 0.02 -16.07 -23.77
N ASN A 202 0.90 -16.22 -24.76
CA ASN A 202 0.82 -17.29 -25.76
C ASN A 202 1.61 -18.55 -25.37
N ASN A 203 2.61 -18.44 -24.48
CA ASN A 203 3.49 -19.55 -24.11
C ASN A 203 3.40 -19.95 -22.63
N ALA A 204 2.71 -19.15 -21.80
CA ALA A 204 2.48 -19.50 -20.42
C ALA A 204 1.36 -20.54 -20.32
N ASN A 205 1.69 -21.71 -19.82
CA ASN A 205 0.77 -22.84 -19.61
C ASN A 205 0.54 -23.12 -18.11
N SER A 206 1.45 -22.65 -17.24
CA SER A 206 1.39 -22.88 -15.79
C SER A 206 1.34 -21.58 -14.99
N ILE A 207 0.64 -21.59 -13.86
CA ILE A 207 0.61 -20.50 -12.88
C ILE A 207 1.99 -20.22 -12.28
N ASP A 208 2.87 -21.21 -12.24
CA ASP A 208 4.24 -21.02 -11.75
C ASP A 208 5.09 -20.14 -12.70
N GLN A 209 4.61 -19.88 -13.90
CA GLN A 209 5.20 -18.96 -14.88
C GLN A 209 4.71 -17.51 -14.69
N MET A 210 4.00 -17.25 -13.60
CA MET A 210 3.51 -15.94 -13.20
C MET A 210 4.16 -15.51 -11.90
N GLU A 211 4.27 -14.20 -11.69
CA GLU A 211 4.82 -13.60 -10.49
C GLU A 211 4.05 -12.33 -10.13
N ILE A 212 4.15 -11.90 -8.87
CA ILE A 212 3.66 -10.59 -8.45
C ILE A 212 4.82 -9.61 -8.58
N ASP A 213 4.57 -8.47 -9.22
CA ASP A 213 5.53 -7.38 -9.34
C ASP A 213 4.90 -6.05 -8.86
N LEU A 214 5.74 -5.05 -8.61
CA LEU A 214 5.37 -3.73 -8.11
C LEU A 214 5.48 -2.68 -9.22
N PHE A 215 4.49 -1.79 -9.27
CA PHE A 215 4.37 -0.77 -10.30
C PHE A 215 4.08 0.60 -9.69
N TYR A 216 4.65 1.64 -10.29
CA TYR A 216 4.30 3.02 -9.98
C TYR A 216 3.06 3.44 -10.76
N MET A 217 2.00 3.82 -10.06
CA MET A 217 0.78 4.36 -10.65
C MET A 217 0.57 5.82 -10.23
N PRO A 218 0.11 6.70 -11.14
CA PRO A 218 -0.36 8.02 -10.78
C PRO A 218 -1.53 7.94 -9.80
N GLY A 219 -1.29 8.39 -8.58
CA GLY A 219 -2.28 8.59 -7.52
C GLY A 219 -2.71 10.05 -7.43
N CYS A 220 -3.20 10.44 -6.25
CA CYS A 220 -3.85 11.74 -6.07
C CYS A 220 -2.93 12.94 -6.36
N CYS A 221 -3.55 14.05 -6.72
CA CYS A 221 -2.88 15.29 -7.06
C CYS A 221 -2.56 16.09 -5.82
N LYS A 222 -1.32 16.57 -5.75
CA LYS A 222 -0.81 17.42 -4.69
C LYS A 222 -0.35 18.75 -5.25
N CYS A 223 -0.71 19.81 -4.54
CA CYS A 223 -0.23 21.17 -4.75
C CYS A 223 1.16 21.26 -4.14
N VAL A 224 2.19 21.42 -4.97
CA VAL A 224 3.58 21.62 -4.54
C VAL A 224 3.91 23.09 -4.76
N ASN A 225 4.29 23.79 -3.69
CA ASN A 225 4.71 25.19 -3.78
C ASN A 225 5.87 25.28 -4.77
N GLY A 226 5.63 25.90 -5.93
CA GLY A 226 6.70 26.19 -6.86
C GLY A 226 7.58 27.26 -6.23
N GLN A 227 8.86 26.97 -6.00
CA GLN A 227 9.83 28.05 -6.00
C GLN A 227 9.86 28.54 -7.44
N THR A 228 9.29 29.72 -7.67
CA THR A 228 9.53 30.47 -8.90
C THR A 228 11.04 30.68 -8.99
N ASN A 229 11.70 29.92 -9.87
CA ASN A 229 13.07 30.18 -10.28
C ASN A 229 13.09 31.39 -11.22
#